data_AF-A0A812NI41-F1
#
_entry.id   AF-A0A812NI41-F1
#
_cell.length_a   1.000
_cell.length_b   1.000
_cell.length_c   1.000
_cell.angle_alpha   90.00
_cell.angle_beta   90.00
_cell.angle_gamma   90.00
#
_symmetry.space_group_name_H-M   'P 1'
#
loop_
_entity.id
_entity.type
_entity.pdbx_description
1 polymer ?
#
loop_
_entity_poly.entity_id
_entity_poly.type
_entity_poly.pdbx_seq_one_letter_code
_entity_poly.pdbx_strand_id
1 'polypeptide(L)'
;MSTFPKRRRLSCPTAAAAGPIPTFTPSITSSHLATGTIEACADSHGSHYVSYYVPDYVPGLRLSALCSIRPPRFPLEVSKQRFEELLESEVVHFARALRPHPMTLQQILHLQDAKSLREFLLEELPIRVARRVQLIESLPRWSDFPHMRVIRSLYFDAFRKLRAVPPEEEERFRSVLQEIKRRNANMLFHVMRGVRTMRTKDALTEEQVNKFLDEFLTARIGTDILSSQYLAMTRQGKNKT
;
A
#
# COMPACT_ATOMS: atom_id res chain seq x y z
N MET A 1 43.53 -25.60 55.31
CA MET A 1 42.88 -24.31 55.03
C MET A 1 42.48 -24.30 53.56
N SER A 2 41.15 -24.22 53.35
CA SER A 2 40.32 -24.12 52.12
C SER A 2 40.94 -24.51 50.77
N THR A 3 40.74 -25.72 50.23
CA THR A 3 39.56 -26.27 49.51
C THR A 3 38.92 -25.38 48.43
N PHE A 4 39.15 -25.79 47.17
CA PHE A 4 38.48 -25.39 45.94
C PHE A 4 36.95 -25.58 45.98
N PRO A 5 36.18 -24.74 45.26
CA PRO A 5 34.93 -25.17 44.64
C PRO A 5 35.06 -25.30 43.11
N LYS A 6 34.68 -26.50 42.63
CA LYS A 6 34.52 -26.86 41.22
C LYS A 6 33.45 -26.00 40.54
N ARG A 7 33.73 -25.50 39.34
CA ARG A 7 32.73 -24.94 38.41
C ARG A 7 31.67 -26.01 38.11
N ARG A 8 30.39 -25.75 38.44
CA ARG A 8 29.27 -26.54 37.94
C ARG A 8 29.03 -26.20 36.47
N ARG A 9 29.08 -27.22 35.61
CA ARG A 9 28.51 -27.16 34.25
C ARG A 9 27.00 -26.99 34.39
N LEU A 10 26.44 -25.95 33.78
CA LEU A 10 25.02 -25.90 33.49
C LEU A 10 24.82 -26.68 32.18
N SER A 11 24.25 -27.87 32.31
CA SER A 11 23.75 -28.72 31.24
C SER A 11 22.54 -28.08 30.56
N CYS A 12 22.58 -27.96 29.23
CA CYS A 12 21.40 -27.64 28.42
C CYS A 12 20.30 -28.68 28.69
N PRO A 13 19.03 -28.28 28.91
CA PRO A 13 17.93 -29.21 28.85
C PRO A 13 17.70 -29.64 27.39
N THR A 14 17.63 -30.96 27.24
CA THR A 14 17.36 -31.76 26.06
C THR A 14 16.07 -31.31 25.36
N ALA A 15 16.08 -31.34 24.04
CA ALA A 15 14.94 -31.06 23.17
C ALA A 15 13.72 -31.94 23.55
N ALA A 16 12.68 -31.31 24.08
CA ALA A 16 11.35 -31.91 24.18
C ALA A 16 10.65 -31.76 22.82
N ALA A 17 10.04 -32.86 22.36
CA ALA A 17 9.41 -33.01 21.07
C ALA A 17 8.41 -31.88 20.75
N ALA A 18 8.55 -31.29 19.57
CA ALA A 18 7.56 -30.41 18.98
C ALA A 18 6.27 -31.21 18.73
N GLY A 19 5.20 -30.87 19.45
CA GLY A 19 3.86 -31.34 19.15
C GLY A 19 3.36 -30.84 17.78
N PRO A 20 2.28 -31.40 17.25
CA PRO A 20 1.78 -31.06 15.92
C PRO A 20 1.41 -29.57 15.84
N ILE A 21 1.86 -28.94 14.76
CA ILE A 21 1.56 -27.56 14.39
C ILE A 21 0.03 -27.42 14.28
N PRO A 22 -0.61 -26.48 15.00
CA PRO A 22 -2.04 -26.26 14.86
C PRO A 22 -2.35 -25.80 13.44
N THR A 23 -3.25 -26.53 12.77
CA THR A 23 -3.83 -26.17 11.49
C THR A 23 -4.62 -24.88 11.64
N PHE A 24 -4.00 -23.77 11.26
CA PHE A 24 -4.63 -22.46 11.23
C PHE A 24 -5.60 -22.40 10.04
N THR A 25 -6.89 -22.49 10.32
CA THR A 25 -7.93 -22.08 9.39
C THR A 25 -7.94 -20.55 9.36
N PRO A 26 -7.76 -19.90 8.19
CA PRO A 26 -7.83 -18.45 8.13
C PRO A 26 -9.29 -18.03 8.21
N SER A 27 -9.76 -17.69 9.41
CA SER A 27 -10.92 -16.82 9.58
C SER A 27 -10.47 -15.41 9.23
N ILE A 28 -10.72 -15.02 7.99
CA ILE A 28 -10.50 -13.66 7.47
C ILE A 28 -11.40 -12.74 8.29
N THR A 29 -10.85 -12.08 9.29
CA THR A 29 -11.51 -10.95 9.96
C THR A 29 -11.28 -9.75 9.08
N SER A 30 -12.30 -9.42 8.28
CA SER A 30 -12.33 -8.25 7.41
C SER A 30 -12.15 -6.97 8.24
N SER A 31 -11.00 -6.32 8.08
CA SER A 31 -10.83 -4.92 8.45
C SER A 31 -11.29 -4.09 7.25
N HIS A 32 -12.57 -3.77 7.19
CA HIS A 32 -13.13 -2.89 6.15
C HIS A 32 -12.43 -1.52 6.18
N LEU A 33 -11.48 -1.32 5.26
CA LEU A 33 -10.93 -0.01 4.94
C LEU A 33 -11.89 0.71 3.99
N ALA A 34 -12.53 1.73 4.54
CA ALA A 34 -13.43 2.68 3.91
C ALA A 34 -12.90 3.27 2.58
N THR A 35 -13.60 3.05 1.46
CA THR A 35 -13.36 3.72 0.17
C THR A 35 -14.28 4.93 -0.01
N GLY A 36 -13.71 6.11 -0.21
CA GLY A 36 -14.46 7.33 -0.55
C GLY A 36 -14.48 7.59 -2.06
N THR A 37 -15.62 8.02 -2.59
CA THR A 37 -15.76 8.46 -3.99
C THR A 37 -15.37 9.94 -4.11
N ILE A 38 -14.63 10.30 -5.18
CA ILE A 38 -14.14 11.66 -5.44
C ILE A 38 -14.69 12.18 -6.76
N GLU A 39 -15.41 13.30 -6.73
CA GLU A 39 -15.85 14.04 -7.92
C GLU A 39 -15.26 15.46 -7.93
N ALA A 40 -14.79 15.90 -9.09
CA ALA A 40 -14.28 17.26 -9.30
C ALA A 40 -15.42 18.14 -9.85
N CYS A 41 -15.73 19.23 -9.14
CA CYS A 41 -16.79 20.17 -9.51
C CYS A 41 -16.24 21.61 -9.58
N ALA A 42 -16.90 22.45 -10.37
CA ALA A 42 -16.65 23.88 -10.41
C ALA A 42 -18.00 24.59 -10.23
N ASP A 43 -18.06 25.57 -9.34
CA ASP A 43 -19.25 26.39 -9.17
C ASP A 43 -19.31 27.50 -10.24
N SER A 44 -20.45 28.18 -10.32
CA SER A 44 -20.69 29.29 -11.26
C SER A 44 -19.78 30.51 -11.02
N HIS A 45 -18.99 30.50 -9.95
CA HIS A 45 -18.09 31.57 -9.53
C HIS A 45 -16.61 31.23 -9.79
N GLY A 46 -16.33 30.05 -10.40
CA GLY A 46 -14.98 29.64 -10.80
C GLY A 46 -14.13 29.06 -9.66
N SER A 47 -14.73 28.75 -8.52
CA SER A 47 -14.06 28.12 -7.39
C SER A 47 -14.04 26.60 -7.57
N HIS A 48 -12.84 26.01 -7.46
CA HIS A 48 -12.62 24.59 -7.66
C HIS A 48 -12.76 23.84 -6.32
N TYR A 49 -13.79 23.01 -6.21
CA TYR A 49 -14.07 22.18 -5.04
C TYR A 49 -14.07 20.69 -5.40
N VAL A 50 -13.77 19.86 -4.41
CA VAL A 50 -13.80 18.40 -4.52
C VAL A 50 -14.84 17.87 -3.54
N SER A 51 -15.79 17.08 -4.04
CA SER A 51 -16.75 16.36 -3.20
C SER A 51 -16.12 15.04 -2.75
N TYR A 52 -15.99 14.84 -1.44
CA TYR A 52 -15.42 13.63 -0.85
C TYR A 52 -16.45 12.94 0.04
N TYR A 53 -16.68 11.65 -0.19
CA TYR A 53 -17.48 10.82 0.70
C TYR A 53 -16.59 10.13 1.73
N VAL A 54 -16.74 10.47 3.00
CA VAL A 54 -16.08 9.77 4.12
C VAL A 54 -16.93 8.54 4.48
N PRO A 55 -16.41 7.32 4.41
CA PRO A 55 -17.10 6.16 4.96
C PRO A 55 -16.81 6.03 6.46
N ASP A 56 -17.80 5.56 7.21
CA ASP A 56 -17.87 5.58 8.66
C ASP A 56 -16.61 4.99 9.34
N TYR A 57 -15.89 5.81 10.12
CA TYR A 57 -14.86 5.34 11.05
C TYR A 57 -15.11 5.91 12.46
N VAL A 58 -15.52 5.04 13.39
CA VAL A 58 -15.55 5.35 14.83
C VAL A 58 -14.74 4.29 15.57
N PRO A 59 -13.48 4.58 15.97
CA PRO A 59 -12.70 3.61 16.73
C PRO A 59 -13.20 3.55 18.18
N GLY A 60 -13.59 2.36 18.63
CA GLY A 60 -13.73 2.06 20.06
C GLY A 60 -15.13 2.09 20.69
N LEU A 61 -16.22 2.22 19.92
CA LEU A 61 -17.57 2.07 20.48
C LEU A 61 -18.10 0.66 20.25
N ARG A 62 -18.39 -0.06 21.36
CA ARG A 62 -19.28 -1.24 21.33
C ARG A 62 -20.65 -0.77 20.81
N LEU A 63 -20.97 -1.11 19.57
CA LEU A 63 -22.30 -0.94 18.98
C LEU A 63 -23.30 -1.86 19.68
N SER A 64 -23.87 -1.41 20.80
CA SER A 64 -25.12 -1.98 21.31
C SER A 64 -26.15 -0.94 21.76
N ALA A 65 -25.82 0.35 21.75
CA ALA A 65 -26.80 1.40 21.94
C ALA A 65 -26.17 2.72 21.53
N LEU A 66 -26.53 3.23 20.35
CA LEU A 66 -26.75 4.65 20.02
C LEU A 66 -26.78 4.80 18.49
N CYS A 67 -27.83 5.48 18.04
CA CYS A 67 -28.08 5.95 16.67
C CYS A 67 -28.47 4.91 15.60
N SER A 68 -29.76 4.63 15.55
CA SER A 68 -30.51 4.53 14.28
C SER A 68 -30.58 5.91 13.60
N ILE A 69 -29.42 6.49 13.31
CA ILE A 69 -29.28 7.70 12.49
C ILE A 69 -28.21 7.36 11.48
N ARG A 70 -28.62 7.01 10.26
CA ARG A 70 -27.69 7.12 9.12
C ARG A 70 -27.26 8.58 9.10
N PRO A 71 -25.97 8.91 9.28
CA PRO A 71 -25.54 10.27 9.07
C PRO A 71 -25.93 10.65 7.63
N PRO A 72 -26.58 11.79 7.42
CA PRO A 72 -26.88 12.27 6.08
C PRO A 72 -25.57 12.36 5.28
N ARG A 73 -25.58 11.78 4.07
CA ARG A 73 -24.48 11.89 3.10
C ARG A 73 -24.49 13.31 2.52
N PHE A 74 -24.02 14.28 3.30
CA PHE A 74 -23.82 15.62 2.80
C PHE A 74 -22.50 15.66 2.02
N PRO A 75 -22.50 16.19 0.77
CA PRO A 75 -21.27 16.55 0.10
C PRO A 75 -20.49 17.53 0.98
N LEU A 76 -19.29 17.15 1.42
CA LEU A 76 -18.39 18.07 2.06
C LEU A 76 -17.64 18.82 0.96
N GLU A 77 -17.94 20.10 0.80
CA GLU A 77 -17.18 20.96 -0.09
C GLU A 77 -15.85 21.34 0.58
N VAL A 78 -14.76 20.81 0.02
CA VAL A 78 -13.41 21.08 0.50
C VAL A 78 -12.63 21.74 -0.62
N SER A 79 -11.84 22.77 -0.28
CA SER A 79 -10.95 23.39 -1.25
C SER A 79 -9.94 22.37 -1.79
N LYS A 80 -9.54 22.53 -3.04
CA LYS A 80 -8.55 21.62 -3.67
C LYS A 80 -7.27 21.47 -2.82
N GLN A 81 -6.75 22.58 -2.28
CA GLN A 81 -5.55 22.56 -1.43
C GLN A 81 -5.77 21.70 -0.18
N ARG A 82 -6.90 21.91 0.52
CA ARG A 82 -7.21 21.17 1.73
C ARG A 82 -7.40 19.68 1.45
N PHE A 83 -7.97 19.34 0.31
CA PHE A 83 -8.10 17.96 -0.14
C PHE A 83 -6.73 17.31 -0.39
N GLU A 84 -5.80 18.01 -1.05
CA GLU A 84 -4.44 17.52 -1.24
C GLU A 84 -3.72 17.30 0.09
N GLU A 85 -3.84 18.23 1.05
CA GLU A 85 -3.30 18.06 2.43
C GLU A 85 -3.86 16.82 3.13
N LEU A 86 -5.15 16.54 2.96
CA LEU A 86 -5.78 15.34 3.51
C LEU A 86 -5.21 14.06 2.89
N LEU A 87 -5.07 14.00 1.57
CA LEU A 87 -4.46 12.85 0.89
C LEU A 87 -3.01 12.63 1.33
N GLU A 88 -2.23 13.69 1.49
CA GLU A 88 -0.87 13.60 2.01
C GLU A 88 -0.85 13.00 3.43
N SER A 89 -1.77 13.43 4.30
CA SER A 89 -1.91 12.86 5.65
C SER A 89 -2.32 11.38 5.60
N GLU A 90 -3.18 11.01 4.65
CA GLU A 90 -3.64 9.62 4.46
C GLU A 90 -2.48 8.74 3.99
N VAL A 91 -1.65 9.20 3.05
CA VAL A 91 -0.43 8.49 2.63
C VAL A 91 0.48 8.21 3.84
N VAL A 92 0.70 9.21 4.71
CA VAL A 92 1.51 9.04 5.92
C VAL A 92 0.89 7.99 6.85
N HIS A 93 -0.43 8.03 7.05
CA HIS A 93 -1.15 7.04 7.86
C HIS A 93 -0.98 5.62 7.30
N PHE A 94 -1.27 5.41 6.02
CA PHE A 94 -1.17 4.10 5.36
C PHE A 94 0.26 3.54 5.40
N ALA A 95 1.26 4.39 5.22
CA ALA A 95 2.65 3.96 5.21
C ALA A 95 3.15 3.52 6.58
N ARG A 96 2.72 4.21 7.66
CA ARG A 96 3.23 4.02 9.02
C ARG A 96 2.37 3.09 9.87
N ALA A 97 1.05 3.26 9.83
CA ALA A 97 0.13 2.53 10.70
C ALA A 97 -0.21 1.13 10.15
N LEU A 98 -0.16 0.96 8.83
CA LEU A 98 -0.53 -0.29 8.17
C LEU A 98 0.69 -1.07 7.67
N ARG A 99 0.58 -2.39 7.64
CA ARG A 99 1.63 -3.32 7.21
C ARG A 99 1.13 -4.10 5.99
N PRO A 100 1.87 -4.14 4.87
CA PRO A 100 1.51 -4.98 3.74
C PRO A 100 1.49 -6.44 4.18
N HIS A 101 0.47 -7.18 3.76
CA HIS A 101 0.40 -8.61 4.01
C HIS A 101 1.44 -9.34 3.14
N PRO A 102 2.44 -10.00 3.73
CA PRO A 102 3.39 -10.78 2.95
C PRO A 102 2.67 -11.96 2.29
N MET A 103 2.94 -12.16 1.00
CA MET A 103 2.36 -13.24 0.21
C MET A 103 3.48 -14.17 -0.27
N THR A 104 3.34 -15.46 -0.01
CA THR A 104 4.23 -16.48 -0.58
C THR A 104 3.83 -16.77 -2.02
N LEU A 105 4.77 -17.28 -2.83
CA LEU A 105 4.45 -17.73 -4.19
C LEU A 105 3.36 -18.80 -4.18
N GLN A 106 3.40 -19.72 -3.20
CA GLN A 106 2.37 -20.73 -3.03
C GLN A 106 0.99 -20.07 -2.83
N GLN A 107 0.86 -19.12 -1.91
CA GLN A 107 -0.40 -18.40 -1.69
C GLN A 107 -0.90 -17.70 -2.97
N ILE A 108 -0.01 -17.07 -3.74
CA ILE A 108 -0.36 -16.42 -5.01
C ILE A 108 -0.91 -17.43 -6.03
N LEU A 109 -0.30 -18.62 -6.14
CA LEU A 109 -0.76 -19.67 -7.05
C LEU A 109 -2.10 -20.29 -6.64
N HIS A 110 -2.45 -20.23 -5.35
CA HIS A 110 -3.75 -20.70 -4.85
C HIS A 110 -4.87 -19.68 -5.05
N LEU A 111 -4.55 -18.42 -5.38
CA LEU A 111 -5.54 -17.42 -5.76
C LEU A 111 -6.05 -17.70 -7.18
N GLN A 112 -7.06 -18.56 -7.27
CA GLN A 112 -7.71 -18.91 -8.54
C GLN A 112 -8.98 -18.11 -8.83
N ASP A 113 -9.45 -17.32 -7.87
CA ASP A 113 -10.62 -16.45 -8.02
C ASP A 113 -10.22 -14.98 -8.18
N ALA A 114 -10.68 -14.36 -9.27
CA ALA A 114 -10.39 -12.96 -9.57
C ALA A 114 -11.06 -12.01 -8.59
N LYS A 115 -12.23 -12.37 -8.04
CA LYS A 115 -12.97 -11.53 -7.09
C LYS A 115 -12.23 -11.43 -5.76
N SER A 116 -11.83 -12.55 -5.17
CA SER A 116 -11.07 -12.61 -3.92
C SER A 116 -9.73 -11.88 -4.05
N LEU A 117 -9.04 -12.04 -5.19
CA LEU A 117 -7.81 -11.30 -5.46
C LEU A 117 -8.05 -9.79 -5.58
N ARG A 118 -9.17 -9.37 -6.19
CA ARG A 118 -9.54 -7.95 -6.26
C ARG A 118 -9.78 -7.34 -4.88
N GLU A 119 -10.54 -8.02 -4.04
CA GLU A 119 -10.81 -7.58 -2.66
C GLU A 119 -9.50 -7.40 -1.88
N PHE A 120 -8.61 -8.39 -1.95
CA PHE A 120 -7.27 -8.28 -1.38
C PHE A 120 -6.47 -7.09 -1.94
N LEU A 121 -6.47 -6.88 -3.26
CA LEU A 121 -5.72 -5.80 -3.90
C LEU A 121 -6.26 -4.40 -3.58
N LEU A 122 -7.58 -4.25 -3.43
CA LEU A 122 -8.20 -2.98 -3.03
C LEU A 122 -7.70 -2.52 -1.65
N GLU A 123 -7.47 -3.45 -0.74
CA GLU A 123 -6.91 -3.17 0.58
C GLU A 123 -5.37 -3.00 0.53
N GLU A 124 -4.67 -3.88 -0.20
CA GLU A 124 -3.21 -3.95 -0.17
C GLU A 124 -2.47 -2.90 -0.99
N LEU A 125 -2.98 -2.56 -2.18
CA LEU A 125 -2.27 -1.68 -3.09
C LEU A 125 -2.08 -0.27 -2.55
N PRO A 126 -3.08 0.39 -1.93
CA PRO A 126 -2.88 1.70 -1.30
C PRO A 126 -1.77 1.67 -0.24
N ILE A 127 -1.71 0.63 0.59
CA ILE A 127 -0.67 0.46 1.62
C ILE A 127 0.71 0.37 0.97
N ARG A 128 0.86 -0.51 -0.03
CA ARG A 128 2.13 -0.73 -0.73
C ARG A 128 2.61 0.52 -1.46
N VAL A 129 1.69 1.26 -2.09
CA VAL A 129 2.02 2.51 -2.79
C VAL A 129 2.40 3.60 -1.80
N ALA A 130 1.67 3.78 -0.70
CA ALA A 130 1.99 4.75 0.33
C ALA A 130 3.38 4.53 0.94
N ARG A 131 3.74 3.27 1.21
CA ARG A 131 5.09 2.93 1.70
C ARG A 131 6.19 3.27 0.69
N ARG A 132 5.92 3.20 -0.61
CA ARG A 132 6.89 3.61 -1.63
C ARG A 132 7.04 5.13 -1.70
N VAL A 133 5.94 5.88 -1.54
CA VAL A 133 6.02 7.33 -1.38
C VAL A 133 6.93 7.65 -0.20
N GLN A 134 6.70 7.03 0.96
CA GLN A 134 7.52 7.22 2.15
C GLN A 134 8.98 6.76 1.95
N LEU A 135 9.22 5.66 1.21
CA LEU A 135 10.56 5.18 0.90
C LEU A 135 11.35 6.24 0.10
N ILE A 136 10.72 6.86 -0.89
CA ILE A 136 11.33 7.95 -1.67
C ILE A 136 11.57 9.16 -0.78
N GLU A 137 10.59 9.54 0.03
CA GLU A 137 10.67 10.71 0.92
C GLU A 137 11.67 10.53 2.06
N SER A 138 12.04 9.28 2.39
CA SER A 138 13.09 8.97 3.36
C SER A 138 14.50 9.27 2.85
N LEU A 139 14.68 9.42 1.54
CA LEU A 139 15.98 9.76 0.98
C LEU A 139 16.33 11.22 1.29
N PRO A 140 17.59 11.51 1.67
CA PRO A 140 18.04 12.87 1.96
C PRO A 140 17.85 13.77 0.74
N ARG A 141 17.22 14.93 0.96
CA ARG A 141 17.03 15.98 -0.05
C ARG A 141 16.37 15.46 -1.35
N TRP A 142 15.55 14.42 -1.28
CA TRP A 142 14.92 13.81 -2.47
C TRP A 142 14.23 14.85 -3.37
N SER A 143 13.62 15.88 -2.78
CA SER A 143 12.90 16.93 -3.48
C SER A 143 13.79 17.76 -4.42
N ASP A 144 15.09 17.86 -4.17
CA ASP A 144 16.04 18.58 -5.03
C ASP A 144 16.24 17.87 -6.38
N PHE A 145 15.97 16.56 -6.45
CA PHE A 145 16.29 15.72 -7.59
C PHE A 145 15.05 15.51 -8.48
N PRO A 146 15.06 15.97 -9.75
CA PRO A 146 13.88 15.91 -10.62
C PRO A 146 13.31 14.50 -10.80
N HIS A 147 14.17 13.50 -10.95
CA HIS A 147 13.73 12.12 -11.09
C HIS A 147 13.08 11.56 -9.82
N MET A 148 13.53 11.98 -8.64
CA MET A 148 12.91 11.61 -7.37
C MET A 148 11.51 12.23 -7.23
N ARG A 149 11.34 13.49 -7.64
CA ARG A 149 10.02 14.13 -7.70
C ARG A 149 9.06 13.40 -8.65
N VAL A 150 9.54 12.99 -9.83
CA VAL A 150 8.73 12.24 -10.80
C VAL A 150 8.26 10.90 -10.24
N ILE A 151 9.14 10.15 -9.57
CA ILE A 151 8.74 8.85 -9.02
C ILE A 151 7.77 9.01 -7.85
N ARG A 152 7.97 10.03 -7.01
CA ARG A 152 7.07 10.38 -5.91
C ARG A 152 5.69 10.78 -6.44
N SER A 153 5.62 11.63 -7.47
CA SER A 153 4.34 12.05 -8.06
C SER A 153 3.60 10.87 -8.71
N LEU A 154 4.31 9.96 -9.37
CA LEU A 154 3.69 8.77 -9.99
C LEU A 154 3.05 7.85 -8.94
N TYR A 155 3.70 7.62 -7.80
CA TYR A 155 3.09 6.84 -6.71
C TYR A 155 1.98 7.60 -5.98
N PHE A 156 2.12 8.90 -5.76
CA PHE A 156 1.05 9.71 -5.16
C PHE A 156 -0.21 9.70 -6.04
N ASP A 157 -0.06 9.86 -7.35
CA ASP A 157 -1.16 9.73 -8.31
C ASP A 157 -1.78 8.34 -8.29
N ALA A 158 -0.97 7.28 -8.19
CA ALA A 158 -1.45 5.91 -8.08
C ALA A 158 -2.26 5.73 -6.78
N PHE A 159 -1.79 6.25 -5.65
CA PHE A 159 -2.49 6.19 -4.36
C PHE A 159 -3.86 6.86 -4.47
N ARG A 160 -3.90 8.12 -4.93
CA ARG A 160 -5.14 8.88 -5.14
C ARG A 160 -6.14 8.10 -6.01
N LYS A 161 -5.68 7.52 -7.11
CA LYS A 161 -6.54 6.75 -8.01
C LYS A 161 -7.08 5.48 -7.38
N LEU A 162 -6.23 4.72 -6.69
CA LEU A 162 -6.65 3.49 -6.01
C LEU A 162 -7.70 3.80 -4.93
N ARG A 163 -7.52 4.88 -4.17
CA ARG A 163 -8.46 5.33 -3.14
C ARG A 163 -9.81 5.77 -3.70
N ALA A 164 -9.83 6.26 -4.94
CA ALA A 164 -11.04 6.70 -5.62
C ALA A 164 -11.84 5.58 -6.30
N VAL A 165 -11.38 4.31 -6.26
CA VAL A 165 -12.07 3.19 -6.91
C VAL A 165 -13.13 2.60 -5.98
N PRO A 166 -14.42 2.66 -6.31
CA PRO A 166 -15.46 2.00 -5.52
C PRO A 166 -15.25 0.47 -5.47
N PRO A 167 -15.42 -0.18 -4.30
CA PRO A 167 -15.20 -1.63 -4.15
C PRO A 167 -16.06 -2.50 -5.09
N GLU A 168 -17.21 -2.01 -5.53
CA GLU A 168 -18.14 -2.69 -6.43
C GLU A 168 -17.78 -2.56 -7.92
N GLU A 169 -16.96 -1.58 -8.31
CA GLU A 169 -16.67 -1.28 -9.71
C GLU A 169 -15.42 -2.02 -10.23
N GLU A 170 -15.61 -3.28 -10.61
CA GLU A 170 -14.52 -4.13 -11.11
C GLU A 170 -13.83 -3.57 -12.37
N GLU A 171 -14.60 -3.09 -13.35
CA GLU A 171 -14.05 -2.51 -14.58
C GLU A 171 -13.23 -1.25 -14.30
N ARG A 172 -13.69 -0.42 -13.35
CA ARG A 172 -12.98 0.78 -12.93
C ARG A 172 -11.65 0.42 -12.28
N PHE A 173 -11.66 -0.57 -11.38
CA PHE A 173 -10.44 -1.07 -10.75
C PHE A 173 -9.44 -1.57 -11.79
N ARG A 174 -9.89 -2.42 -12.74
CA ARG A 174 -9.04 -2.94 -13.81
C ARG A 174 -8.44 -1.83 -14.67
N SER A 175 -9.25 -0.85 -15.06
CA SER A 175 -8.81 0.31 -15.85
C SER A 175 -7.73 1.12 -15.10
N VAL A 176 -7.95 1.38 -13.81
CA VAL A 176 -6.97 2.08 -12.95
C VAL A 176 -5.66 1.30 -12.85
N LEU A 177 -5.68 -0.02 -12.65
CA LEU A 177 -4.47 -0.84 -12.62
C LEU A 177 -3.70 -0.81 -13.94
N GLN A 178 -4.39 -0.92 -15.07
CA GLN A 178 -3.78 -0.83 -16.40
C GLN A 178 -3.14 0.54 -16.61
N GLU A 179 -3.81 1.61 -16.18
CA GLU A 179 -3.26 2.96 -16.29
C GLU A 179 -2.02 3.15 -15.41
N ILE A 180 -2.04 2.70 -14.15
CA ILE A 180 -0.90 2.76 -13.23
C ILE A 180 0.28 1.99 -13.83
N LYS A 181 0.06 0.78 -14.34
CA LYS A 181 1.10 -0.04 -14.96
C LYS A 181 1.72 0.64 -16.18
N ARG A 182 0.88 1.26 -17.04
CA ARG A 182 1.34 2.02 -18.21
C ARG A 182 2.16 3.26 -17.82
N ARG A 183 1.70 4.05 -16.85
CA ARG A 183 2.41 5.27 -16.39
C ARG A 183 3.73 4.92 -15.70
N ASN A 184 3.81 3.77 -15.04
CA ASN A 184 5.01 3.30 -14.37
C ASN A 184 5.98 2.51 -15.28
N ALA A 185 5.74 2.46 -16.60
CA ALA A 185 6.63 1.76 -17.54
C ALA A 185 8.07 2.26 -17.45
N ASN A 186 8.27 3.57 -17.36
CA ASN A 186 9.59 4.21 -17.26
C ASN A 186 10.06 4.41 -15.81
N MET A 187 9.42 3.76 -14.83
CA MET A 187 9.75 3.95 -13.42
C MET A 187 11.20 3.57 -13.12
N LEU A 188 11.69 2.46 -13.66
CA LEU A 188 13.05 1.99 -13.39
C LEU A 188 14.09 2.98 -13.93
N PHE A 189 13.82 3.56 -15.11
CA PHE A 189 14.67 4.58 -15.69
C PHE A 189 14.83 5.79 -14.76
N HIS A 190 13.73 6.32 -14.23
CA HIS A 190 13.77 7.46 -13.31
C HIS A 190 14.48 7.11 -12.00
N VAL A 191 14.24 5.92 -11.45
CA VAL A 191 14.92 5.44 -10.25
C VAL A 191 16.43 5.39 -10.47
N MET A 192 16.90 4.71 -11.52
CA MET A 192 18.33 4.57 -11.79
C MET A 192 18.99 5.92 -12.07
N ARG A 193 18.35 6.78 -12.84
CA ARG A 193 18.86 8.13 -13.12
C ARG A 193 18.93 8.97 -11.85
N GLY A 194 17.88 8.97 -11.05
CA GLY A 194 17.83 9.77 -9.83
C GLY A 194 18.84 9.31 -8.79
N VAL A 195 18.92 8.02 -8.51
CA VAL A 195 19.88 7.45 -7.54
C VAL A 195 21.32 7.72 -7.98
N ARG A 196 21.62 7.56 -9.28
CA ARG A 196 22.93 7.92 -9.84
C ARG A 196 23.25 9.40 -9.65
N THR A 197 22.31 10.30 -9.96
CA THR A 197 22.51 11.75 -9.78
C THR A 197 22.68 12.12 -8.30
N MET A 198 21.94 11.47 -7.40
CA MET A 198 22.09 11.69 -5.96
C MET A 198 23.46 11.26 -5.46
N ARG A 199 23.94 10.08 -5.88
CA ARG A 199 25.31 9.62 -5.59
C ARG A 199 26.36 10.59 -6.14
N THR A 200 26.25 11.02 -7.40
CA THR A 200 27.22 11.94 -8.01
C THR A 200 27.27 13.32 -7.32
N LYS A 201 26.19 13.72 -6.63
CA LYS A 201 26.14 14.95 -5.83
C LYS A 201 26.39 14.71 -4.35
N ASP A 202 26.95 13.56 -3.99
CA ASP A 202 27.26 13.14 -2.60
C ASP A 202 26.05 13.21 -1.65
N ALA A 203 24.83 13.10 -2.19
CA ALA A 203 23.60 13.06 -1.40
C ALA A 203 23.30 11.65 -0.87
N LEU A 204 23.84 10.60 -1.50
CA LEU A 204 23.72 9.20 -1.06
C LEU A 204 25.07 8.51 -1.07
N THR A 205 25.31 7.68 -0.05
CA THR A 205 26.43 6.72 -0.03
C THR A 205 26.11 5.46 -0.83
N GLU A 206 27.12 4.67 -1.19
CA GLU A 206 26.91 3.38 -1.88
C GLU A 206 26.01 2.43 -1.09
N GLU A 207 26.16 2.40 0.23
CA GLU A 207 25.33 1.56 1.10
C GLU A 207 23.86 2.01 1.08
N GLN A 208 23.60 3.32 1.12
CA GLN A 208 22.25 3.86 1.02
C GLN A 208 21.63 3.60 -0.35
N VAL A 209 22.43 3.70 -1.43
CA VAL A 209 22.01 3.35 -2.79
C VAL A 209 21.56 1.89 -2.85
N ASN A 210 22.40 0.96 -2.38
CA ASN A 210 22.08 -0.47 -2.42
C ASN A 210 20.83 -0.79 -1.59
N LYS A 211 20.78 -0.29 -0.35
CA LYS A 211 19.62 -0.48 0.53
C LYS A 211 18.33 0.03 -0.12
N PHE A 212 18.36 1.23 -0.70
CA PHE A 212 17.20 1.80 -1.36
C PHE A 212 16.77 0.98 -2.58
N LEU A 213 17.72 0.58 -3.45
CA LEU A 213 17.41 -0.20 -4.64
C LEU A 213 16.85 -1.57 -4.28
N ASP A 214 17.40 -2.25 -3.27
CA ASP A 214 16.91 -3.54 -2.81
C ASP A 214 15.47 -3.44 -2.30
N GLU A 215 15.19 -2.46 -1.44
CA GLU A 215 13.84 -2.25 -0.91
C GLU A 215 12.85 -1.85 -2.02
N PHE A 216 13.28 -0.94 -2.89
CA PHE A 216 12.47 -0.44 -4.00
C PHE A 216 12.12 -1.53 -5.01
N LEU A 217 13.12 -2.27 -5.50
CA LEU A 217 12.93 -3.31 -6.51
C LEU A 217 12.13 -4.48 -5.94
N THR A 218 12.41 -4.91 -4.72
CA THR A 218 11.64 -5.98 -4.06
C THR A 218 10.18 -5.58 -3.87
N ALA A 219 9.93 -4.38 -3.35
CA ALA A 219 8.56 -3.88 -3.20
C ALA A 219 7.83 -3.78 -4.55
N ARG A 220 8.54 -3.31 -5.59
CA ARG A 220 8.01 -3.19 -6.96
C ARG A 220 7.60 -4.53 -7.54
N ILE A 221 8.53 -5.49 -7.59
CA ILE A 221 8.31 -6.81 -8.16
C ILE A 221 7.12 -7.49 -7.49
N GLY A 222 7.05 -7.47 -6.14
CA GLY A 222 5.95 -8.11 -5.42
C GLY A 222 4.57 -7.56 -5.80
N THR A 223 4.45 -6.26 -6.02
CA THR A 223 3.17 -5.65 -6.41
C THR A 223 2.87 -5.84 -7.90
N ASP A 224 3.90 -5.82 -8.74
CA ASP A 224 3.77 -6.08 -10.17
C ASP A 224 3.32 -7.53 -10.41
N ILE A 225 3.77 -8.50 -9.60
CA ILE A 225 3.30 -9.89 -9.63
C ILE A 225 1.79 -9.94 -9.33
N LEU A 226 1.34 -9.38 -8.21
CA LEU A 226 -0.06 -9.45 -7.80
C LEU A 226 -0.99 -8.73 -8.80
N SER A 227 -0.59 -7.54 -9.24
CA SER A 227 -1.37 -6.76 -10.22
C SER A 227 -1.41 -7.46 -11.58
N SER A 228 -0.31 -8.08 -12.01
CA SER A 228 -0.26 -8.82 -13.28
C SER A 228 -1.08 -10.10 -13.23
N GLN A 229 -1.08 -10.80 -12.08
CA GLN A 229 -1.93 -11.98 -11.88
C GLN A 229 -3.40 -11.64 -12.04
N TYR A 230 -3.88 -10.58 -11.36
CA TYR A 230 -5.25 -10.12 -11.49
C TYR A 230 -5.62 -9.72 -12.93
N LEU A 231 -4.74 -8.97 -13.60
CA LEU A 231 -4.97 -8.57 -15.00
C LEU A 231 -4.96 -9.78 -15.95
N ALA A 232 -4.14 -10.81 -15.69
CA ALA A 232 -4.11 -12.02 -16.49
C ALA A 232 -5.40 -12.83 -16.35
N MET A 233 -5.87 -13.04 -15.11
CA MET A 233 -7.12 -13.76 -14.81
C MET A 233 -8.33 -13.08 -15.46
N THR A 234 -8.37 -11.74 -15.43
CA THR A 234 -9.49 -10.99 -15.98
C THR A 234 -9.42 -10.76 -17.49
N ARG A 235 -8.25 -10.96 -18.14
CA ARG A 235 -8.11 -10.92 -19.60
C ARG A 235 -8.67 -12.17 -20.28
N GLN A 236 -8.60 -13.32 -19.63
CA GLN A 236 -9.01 -14.61 -20.22
C GLN A 236 -10.53 -14.75 -20.42
N GLY A 237 -11.35 -13.97 -19.72
CA GLY A 237 -12.80 -13.97 -19.88
C GLY A 237 -13.32 -13.49 -21.25
N LYS A 238 -12.47 -12.83 -22.06
CA LYS A 238 -12.86 -12.30 -23.38
C LYS A 238 -12.54 -13.20 -24.59
N ASN A 239 -11.86 -14.34 -24.39
CA ASN A 239 -11.41 -15.22 -25.48
C ASN A 239 -12.19 -16.53 -25.61
N LYS A 240 -13.35 -16.66 -24.93
CA LYS A 240 -14.30 -17.75 -25.15
C LYS A 240 -15.52 -17.21 -25.90
N THR A 241 -15.39 -16.98 -27.20
CA THR A 241 -16.52 -16.89 -28.13
C THR A 241 -16.06 -17.29 -29.51
#